data_AF-A0A2W0EUS9-F1
#
_entry.id   AF-A0A2W0EUS9-F1
#
_cell.length_a   1.000
_cell.length_b   1.000
_cell.length_c   1.000
_cell.angle_alpha   90.00
_cell.angle_beta   90.00
_cell.angle_gamma   90.00
#
_symmetry.space_group_name_H-M   'P 1'
#
loop_
_entity.id
_entity.type
_entity.pdbx_description
1 polymer ?
#
loop_
_entity_poly.entity_id
_entity_poly.type
_entity_poly.pdbx_seq_one_letter_code
_entity_poly.pdbx_strand_id
1 'polypeptide(L)' 'AHARALDRVLQWGYYVIPNWHIKTWRVAYWNHIGHPKVSPKYDIGTATWWIKPDIKPAIEVETTLQADPAGTE' A
#
# COMPACT_ATOMS: atom_id res chain seq x y z
N ALA A 1 16.48 12.90 -21.11
CA ALA A 1 17.75 12.26 -21.55
C ALA A 1 18.66 11.86 -20.39
N HIS A 2 18.66 12.57 -19.25
CA HIS A 2 19.63 12.37 -18.15
C HIS A 2 19.55 11.03 -17.40
N ALA A 3 18.36 10.45 -17.21
CA ALA A 3 18.20 9.20 -16.47
C ALA A 3 18.96 8.00 -17.11
N ARG A 4 19.06 7.95 -18.45
CA ARG A 4 19.78 6.85 -19.14
C ARG A 4 21.30 6.95 -19.01
N ALA A 5 21.85 8.15 -18.88
CA ALA A 5 23.28 8.33 -18.67
C ALA A 5 23.68 7.87 -17.26
N LEU A 6 22.88 8.23 -16.26
CA LEU A 6 23.07 7.79 -14.87
C LEU A 6 22.99 6.26 -14.74
N ASP A 7 21.99 5.63 -15.35
CA ASP A 7 21.80 4.17 -15.31
C ASP A 7 23.05 3.40 -15.78
N ARG A 8 23.73 3.88 -16.83
CA ARG A 8 24.98 3.27 -17.31
C ARG A 8 26.10 3.38 -16.29
N VAL A 9 26.29 4.54 -15.68
CA VAL A 9 27.35 4.75 -14.67
C VAL A 9 27.13 3.83 -13.46
N LEU A 10 25.87 3.68 -13.02
CA LEU A 10 25.53 2.80 -11.91
C LEU A 10 25.81 1.32 -12.21
N GLN A 11 25.52 0.86 -13.43
CA GLN A 11 25.80 -0.52 -13.83
C GLN A 11 27.29 -0.81 -13.97
N TRP A 12 28.08 0.14 -14.51
CA TRP A 12 29.53 -0.02 -14.66
C TRP A 12 30.28 -0.06 -13.32
N GLY A 13 29.72 0.54 -12.26
CA GLY A 13 30.30 0.51 -10.93
C GLY A 13 30.03 -0.77 -10.13
N TYR A 14 29.26 -1.72 -10.68
CA TYR A 14 28.90 -2.99 -10.03
C TYR A 14 28.35 -2.84 -8.59
N TYR A 15 27.61 -1.76 -8.31
CA TYR A 15 27.08 -1.48 -6.97
C TYR A 15 26.02 -2.48 -6.49
N VAL A 16 25.29 -3.10 -7.42
CA VAL A 16 24.20 -4.05 -7.15
C VAL A 16 24.20 -5.13 -8.24
N ILE A 17 23.79 -6.36 -7.90
CA ILE A 17 23.49 -7.43 -8.85
C ILE A 17 21.96 -7.47 -9.04
N PRO A 18 21.42 -7.05 -10.21
CA PRO A 18 19.99 -7.06 -10.45
C PRO A 18 19.44 -8.50 -10.54
N ASN A 19 18.33 -8.76 -9.85
CA ASN A 19 17.61 -10.03 -9.92
C ASN A 19 16.31 -9.85 -10.74
N TRP A 20 15.15 -10.06 -10.11
CA TRP A 20 13.84 -10.13 -10.75
C TRP A 20 12.88 -9.15 -10.09
N HIS A 21 11.89 -8.69 -10.86
CA HIS A 21 10.78 -7.92 -10.34
C HIS A 21 9.47 -8.34 -11.00
N ILE A 22 8.36 -8.14 -10.30
CA ILE A 22 7.02 -8.28 -10.88
C ILE A 22 6.60 -6.96 -11.54
N LYS A 23 5.82 -7.04 -12.62
CA LYS A 23 5.33 -5.87 -13.36
C LYS A 23 3.96 -5.38 -12.88
N THR A 24 3.37 -6.08 -11.91
CA THR A 24 1.99 -5.88 -11.48
C THR A 24 1.88 -5.91 -9.96
N TRP A 25 0.92 -5.16 -9.45
CA TRP A 25 0.50 -5.22 -8.06
C TRP A 25 -0.56 -6.30 -7.90
N ARG A 26 -0.38 -7.19 -6.93
CA ARG A 26 -1.38 -8.21 -6.57
C ARG A 26 -1.97 -7.81 -5.23
N VAL A 27 -3.21 -7.34 -5.22
CA VAL A 27 -3.88 -6.88 -4.01
C VAL A 27 -5.28 -7.48 -3.92
N ALA A 28 -5.58 -8.01 -2.75
CA ALA A 28 -6.91 -8.45 -2.37
C ALA A 28 -7.46 -7.44 -1.35
N TYR A 29 -8.73 -7.08 -1.50
CA TYR A 29 -9.39 -6.15 -0.59
C TYR A 29 -10.86 -6.55 -0.41
N TRP A 30 -11.43 -6.19 0.73
CA TRP A 30 -12.83 -6.50 1.04
C TRP A 30 -13.79 -5.62 0.25
N ASN A 31 -14.97 -6.15 -0.10
CA ASN A 31 -15.94 -5.43 -0.93
C ASN A 31 -16.40 -4.08 -0.32
N HIS A 32 -16.36 -3.92 1.00
CA HIS A 32 -16.69 -2.65 1.66
C HIS A 32 -15.64 -1.55 1.43
N ILE A 33 -14.46 -1.88 0.90
CA ILE A 33 -13.41 -0.92 0.56
C ILE A 33 -13.61 -0.49 -0.90
N GLY A 34 -13.71 0.83 -1.11
CA GLY A 34 -13.77 1.48 -2.41
C GLY A 34 -12.41 2.05 -2.80
N HIS A 35 -12.16 2.12 -4.10
CA HIS A 35 -10.95 2.70 -4.68
C HIS A 35 -11.32 3.44 -5.98
N PRO A 36 -10.50 4.40 -6.43
CA PRO A 36 -10.77 5.11 -7.67
C PRO A 36 -10.78 4.16 -8.88
N LYS A 37 -11.60 4.48 -9.89
CA LYS A 37 -11.66 3.73 -11.17
C LYS A 37 -10.33 3.79 -11.93
N VAL A 38 -9.61 4.89 -11.78
CA VAL A 38 -8.29 5.10 -12.38
C VAL A 38 -7.27 5.13 -11.26
N SER A 39 -6.38 4.13 -11.24
CA SER A 39 -5.28 4.08 -10.28
C SER A 39 -4.19 5.12 -10.63
N PRO A 40 -3.42 5.59 -9.65
CA PRO A 40 -2.25 6.43 -9.91
C PRO A 40 -1.26 5.76 -10.85
N LYS A 41 -0.56 6.55 -11.66
CA LYS A 41 0.38 6.01 -12.67
C LYS A 41 1.58 5.28 -12.08
N TYR A 42 2.01 5.68 -10.89
CA TYR A 42 3.27 5.24 -10.28
C TYR A 42 3.08 4.51 -8.95
N ASP A 43 1.84 4.28 -8.53
CA ASP A 43 1.54 3.69 -7.23
C ASP A 43 0.17 3.00 -7.24
N ILE A 44 -0.04 2.11 -6.28
CA ILE A 44 -1.35 1.51 -6.02
C ILE A 44 -2.36 2.51 -5.41
N GLY A 45 -1.87 3.54 -4.72
CA GLY A 45 -2.71 4.63 -4.22
C GLY A 45 -3.62 4.22 -3.05
N THR A 46 -3.16 3.36 -2.13
CA THR A 46 -3.95 2.92 -0.96
C THR A 46 -4.45 4.07 -0.10
N ALA A 47 -3.72 5.19 -0.05
CA ALA A 47 -4.14 6.42 0.62
C ALA A 47 -5.38 7.09 0.00
N THR A 48 -5.74 6.71 -1.24
CA THR A 48 -6.92 7.23 -1.95
C THR A 48 -8.16 6.34 -1.79
N TRP A 49 -8.07 5.25 -1.03
CA TRP A 49 -9.17 4.30 -0.84
C TRP A 49 -10.07 4.73 0.33
N TRP A 50 -11.32 4.28 0.34
CA TRP A 50 -12.31 4.67 1.36
C TRP A 50 -13.23 3.52 1.74
N ILE A 51 -13.95 3.66 2.85
CA ILE A 51 -15.03 2.75 3.23
C ILE A 51 -16.29 3.18 2.48
N LYS A 52 -16.90 2.26 1.72
CA LYS A 52 -18.18 2.50 1.05
C LYS A 52 -19.28 2.66 2.12
N PRO A 53 -20.13 3.69 2.03
CA PRO A 53 -21.11 4.00 3.08
C PRO A 53 -22.18 2.92 3.27
N ASP A 54 -22.55 2.21 2.21
CA ASP A 54 -23.72 1.33 2.20
C ASP A 54 -23.39 -0.17 2.34
N ILE A 55 -22.13 -0.53 2.60
CA ILE A 55 -21.70 -1.93 2.68
C ILE A 55 -21.20 -2.25 4.09
N LYS A 56 -21.82 -3.25 4.72
CA LYS A 56 -21.36 -3.75 6.02
C LYS A 56 -19.93 -4.28 5.91
N PRO A 57 -19.02 -3.88 6.82
CA PRO A 57 -17.67 -4.39 6.82
C PRO A 57 -17.66 -5.90 7.07
N ALA A 58 -16.69 -6.59 6.46
CA ALA A 58 -16.58 -8.05 6.58
C ALA A 58 -16.03 -8.47 7.94
N ILE A 59 -15.38 -7.54 8.64
CA ILE A 59 -14.84 -7.72 9.98
C ILE A 59 -15.47 -6.61 10.81
N GLU A 60 -16.30 -6.98 11.77
CA GLU A 60 -16.81 -6.04 12.77
C GLU A 60 -15.65 -5.71 13.70
N VAL A 61 -15.21 -4.45 13.69
CA VAL A 61 -14.16 -4.01 14.61
C VAL A 61 -14.78 -3.98 15.99
N GLU A 62 -14.49 -4.98 16.80
CA GLU A 62 -14.74 -4.93 18.24
C GLU A 62 -13.93 -3.75 18.79
N THR A 63 -14.59 -2.60 18.93
CA THR A 63 -14.05 -1.50 19.72
C THR A 63 -14.22 -1.91 21.17
N THR A 64 -13.43 -2.86 21.65
CA THR A 64 -13.21 -2.98 23.08
C THR A 64 -12.55 -1.67 23.48
N LEU A 65 -13.34 -0.79 24.09
CA LEU A 65 -12.84 0.24 24.97
C LEU A 65 -12.15 -0.50 26.11
N GLN A 66 -10.93 -0.96 25.88
CA GLN A 66 -10.04 -1.34 26.96
C GLN A 66 -9.60 -0.03 27.60
N ALA A 67 -10.50 0.52 28.41
CA ALA A 67 -10.10 1.31 29.53
C ALA A 67 -9.27 0.36 30.39
N ASP A 68 -7.96 0.37 30.18
CA ASP A 68 -7.05 -0.07 31.23
C ASP A 68 -7.50 0.69 32.48
N PRO A 69 -7.99 0.01 33.54
CA PRO A 69 -8.33 0.72 34.75
C PRO A 69 -7.01 1.32 35.23
N ALA A 70 -6.92 2.65 35.13
CA ALA A 70 -5.82 3.41 35.68
C ALA A 70 -5.54 2.88 37.09
N GLY A 71 -4.28 2.50 37.31
CA GLY A 71 -3.82 1.89 38.55
C GLY A 71 -4.39 2.59 39.76
N THR A 72 -5.21 1.85 40.50
CA THR A 72 -5.41 2.10 41.92
C THR A 72 -4.56 1.05 42.61
N GLU A 73 -3.30 1.41 42.86
CA GLU A 73 -2.43 0.97 43.96
C GLU A 73 -1.13 1.78 43.92
#